data_AF-A0A7S0H3V3-F1
#
_entry.id   AF-A0A7S0H3V3-F1
#
_cell.length_a   1.000
_cell.length_b   1.000
_cell.length_c   1.000
_cell.angle_alpha   90.00
_cell.angle_beta   90.00
_cell.angle_gamma   90.00
#
_symmetry.space_group_name_H-M   'P 1'
#
loop_
_entity.id
_entity.type
_entity.pdbx_description
1 polymer ?
#
loop_
_entity_poly.entity_id
_entity_poly.type
_entity_poly.pdbx_seq_one_letter_code
_entity_poly.pdbx_strand_id
1 'polypeptide(L)'
;YPPKVEMQHHRCRFTLRGDAREIRASFIPLKEAKFTEYPKPVLYASHASPNVYMEGDAKSETDILHIRDLPKISVHLSTRDTENMLSFLTVPYLRVPLLLGFLANEERVLALSDPNVQKILEAALFE
;
A
#
# COMPACT_ATOMS: atom_id res chain seq x y z
N TYR A 1 -2.94 13.63 12.21
CA TYR A 1 -1.67 14.25 12.60
C TYR A 1 -1.33 15.34 11.60
N PRO A 2 -1.04 16.59 12.01
CA PRO A 2 -0.50 17.57 11.07
C PRO A 2 0.87 17.08 10.60
N PRO A 3 1.23 17.21 9.30
CA PRO A 3 2.56 16.84 8.86
C PRO A 3 3.57 17.74 9.56
N LYS A 4 4.65 17.14 10.07
CA LYS A 4 5.85 17.90 10.44
C LYS A 4 6.31 18.57 9.15
N VAL A 5 6.27 19.91 9.12
CA VAL A 5 7.00 20.68 8.13
C VAL A 5 8.46 20.36 8.40
N GLU A 6 9.04 19.46 7.62
CA GLU A 6 10.48 19.34 7.56
C GLU A 6 10.94 20.60 6.83
N MET A 7 11.21 21.65 7.60
CA MET A 7 12.04 22.74 7.13
C MET A 7 13.35 22.08 6.76
N GLN A 8 13.55 21.85 5.46
CA GLN A 8 14.88 21.61 4.94
C GLN A 8 15.72 22.75 5.50
N HIS A 9 16.67 22.41 6.38
CA HIS A 9 17.74 23.31 6.75
C HIS A 9 18.52 23.53 5.45
N HIS A 10 17.99 24.41 4.60
CA HIS A 10 18.66 24.93 3.45
C HIS A 10 19.90 25.58 4.01
N ARG A 11 21.02 24.87 3.85
CA ARG A 11 22.34 25.35 4.19
C ARG A 11 22.55 26.59 3.32
N CYS A 12 22.18 27.75 3.83
CA CYS A 12 22.44 29.02 3.20
C CYS A 12 23.95 29.14 3.12
N ARG A 13 24.50 28.90 1.93
CA ARG A 13 25.91 29.13 1.66
C ARG A 13 26.05 30.64 1.43
N PHE A 14 26.26 31.38 2.51
CA PHE A 14 26.67 32.77 2.44
C PHE A 14 28.13 32.82 1.97
N THR A 15 28.35 33.10 0.69
CA THR A 15 29.69 33.49 0.22
C THR A 15 29.91 34.95 0.58
N LEU A 16 30.58 35.19 1.71
CA LEU A 16 31.14 36.50 2.04
C LEU A 16 32.36 36.73 1.16
N ARG A 17 32.19 37.39 0.01
CA ARG A 17 33.32 37.94 -0.73
C ARG A 17 33.56 39.35 -0.18
N GLY A 18 34.56 39.48 0.67
CA GLY A 18 34.93 40.77 1.25
C GLY A 18 35.47 41.72 0.19
N ASP A 19 34.89 42.92 0.13
CA ASP A 19 35.59 44.16 0.43
C ASP A 19 34.62 45.10 1.18
N ALA A 20 35.12 45.74 2.22
CA ALA A 20 34.39 46.04 3.46
C ALA A 20 33.34 47.18 3.42
N ARG A 21 32.67 47.48 2.31
CA ARG A 21 31.70 48.60 2.25
C ARG A 21 30.38 48.40 1.48
N GLU A 22 30.10 47.23 0.91
CA GLU A 22 28.80 47.02 0.26
C GLU A 22 28.35 45.55 0.37
N ILE A 23 27.38 45.27 1.24
CA ILE A 23 26.72 43.96 1.30
C ILE A 23 25.61 43.97 0.25
N ARG A 24 25.93 43.53 -0.97
CA ARG A 24 24.90 43.20 -1.96
C ARG A 24 24.40 41.78 -1.71
N ALA A 25 23.30 41.68 -0.97
CA ALA A 25 22.50 40.45 -0.94
C ALA A 25 21.76 40.33 -2.27
N SER A 26 22.23 39.49 -3.18
CA SER A 26 21.45 39.10 -4.35
C SER A 26 20.37 38.13 -3.89
N PHE A 27 19.14 38.63 -3.81
CA PHE A 27 17.94 37.80 -3.64
C PHE A 27 17.78 36.94 -4.92
N ILE A 28 17.90 35.62 -4.80
CA ILE A 28 17.54 34.72 -5.89
C ILE A 28 16.02 34.60 -5.84
N PRO A 29 15.26 35.15 -6.81
CA PRO A 29 13.81 35.01 -6.78
C PRO A 29 13.47 33.53 -6.94
N LEU A 30 12.55 33.05 -6.09
CA LEU A 30 11.89 31.76 -6.27
C LEU A 30 11.21 31.78 -7.64
N LYS A 31 11.89 31.25 -8.66
CA LYS A 31 11.27 30.98 -9.95
C LYS A 31 10.13 30.01 -9.68
N GLU A 32 8.90 30.52 -9.81
CA GLU A 32 7.65 29.82 -10.09
C GLU A 32 7.74 28.32 -9.77
N ALA A 33 7.64 28.00 -8.47
CA ALA A 33 7.41 26.62 -8.06
C ALA A 33 6.04 26.25 -8.60
N LYS A 34 6.02 25.57 -9.75
CA LYS A 34 4.79 25.01 -10.29
C LYS A 34 4.28 24.04 -9.24
N PHE A 35 3.07 24.30 -8.77
CA PHE A 35 2.29 23.39 -7.96
C PHE A 35 1.91 22.18 -8.83
N THR A 36 2.89 21.34 -9.14
CA THR A 36 2.68 20.09 -9.88
C THR A 36 2.56 19.00 -8.84
N GLU A 37 1.32 18.51 -8.70
CA GLU A 37 0.91 17.30 -7.99
C GLU A 37 1.37 17.16 -6.54
N TYR A 38 0.42 17.29 -5.61
CA TYR A 38 0.60 16.68 -4.31
C TYR A 38 0.98 15.21 -4.49
N PRO A 39 2.06 14.70 -3.85
CA PRO A 39 2.30 13.27 -3.83
C PRO A 39 1.05 12.63 -3.26
N LYS A 40 0.46 11.68 -4.01
CA LYS A 40 -0.72 10.92 -3.55
C LYS A 40 -0.42 10.47 -2.12
N PRO A 41 -1.23 10.87 -1.12
CA PRO A 41 -0.93 10.50 0.26
C PRO A 41 -0.84 8.99 0.30
N VAL A 42 0.32 8.48 0.71
CA VAL A 42 0.51 7.06 1.04
C VAL A 42 -0.35 6.81 2.27
N LEU A 43 -1.62 6.48 2.03
CA LEU A 43 -2.46 5.84 3.04
C LEU A 43 -1.74 4.55 3.43
N TYR A 44 -1.72 4.22 4.72
CA TYR A 44 -1.18 2.93 5.18
C TYR A 44 -1.86 1.82 4.38
N ALA A 45 -1.07 1.03 3.65
CA ALA A 45 -1.62 -0.04 2.85
C ALA A 45 -2.23 -1.09 3.79
N SER A 46 -3.50 -1.37 3.58
CA SER A 46 -4.22 -2.44 4.25
C SER A 46 -3.50 -3.78 4.03
N HIS A 47 -3.10 -4.47 5.11
CA HIS A 47 -2.53 -5.82 4.99
C HIS A 47 -3.57 -6.83 4.51
N ALA A 48 -4.86 -6.54 4.68
CA ALA A 48 -5.96 -7.30 4.13
C ALA A 48 -6.35 -6.88 2.70
N SER A 49 -5.57 -6.01 2.04
CA SER A 49 -5.79 -5.71 0.63
C SER A 49 -5.21 -6.82 -0.26
N PRO A 50 -5.92 -7.21 -1.33
CA PRO A 50 -5.44 -8.26 -2.24
C PRO A 50 -4.14 -7.88 -2.95
N ASN A 51 -3.90 -6.59 -3.18
CA ASN A 51 -2.69 -6.05 -3.84
C ASN A 51 -1.40 -6.33 -3.07
N VAL A 52 -1.48 -6.71 -1.78
CA VAL A 52 -0.30 -7.14 -1.00
C VAL A 52 0.21 -8.51 -1.45
N TYR A 53 -0.67 -9.34 -1.99
CA TYR A 53 -0.39 -10.74 -2.29
C TYR A 53 -0.19 -11.02 -3.78
N MET A 54 -0.41 -10.04 -4.65
CA MET A 54 -0.34 -10.20 -6.10
C MET A 54 0.33 -9.01 -6.77
N GLU A 55 0.85 -9.25 -7.97
CA GLU A 55 1.36 -8.19 -8.83
C GLU A 55 0.18 -7.52 -9.57
N GLY A 56 -0.25 -6.36 -9.08
CA GLY A 56 -1.34 -5.60 -9.72
C GLY A 56 -1.98 -4.56 -8.80
N ASP A 57 -2.83 -3.71 -9.38
CA ASP A 57 -3.70 -2.77 -8.66
C ASP A 57 -5.16 -3.15 -8.90
N ALA A 58 -5.63 -4.21 -8.23
CA ALA A 58 -7.04 -4.56 -8.25
C ALA A 58 -7.81 -3.65 -7.28
N LYS A 59 -8.96 -3.15 -7.74
CA LYS A 59 -9.84 -2.30 -6.95
C LYS A 59 -11.15 -3.00 -6.63
N SER A 60 -11.55 -3.94 -7.48
CA SER A 60 -12.80 -4.68 -7.41
C SER A 60 -12.57 -6.17 -7.58
N GLU A 61 -13.55 -6.98 -7.18
CA GLU A 61 -13.58 -8.42 -7.43
C GLU A 61 -13.45 -8.74 -8.93
N THR A 62 -14.09 -7.94 -9.77
CA THR A 62 -14.00 -8.11 -11.22
C THR A 62 -12.57 -7.99 -11.72
N ASP A 63 -11.75 -7.10 -11.16
CA ASP A 63 -10.34 -6.99 -11.55
C ASP A 63 -9.56 -8.27 -11.23
N ILE A 64 -9.87 -8.92 -10.11
CA ILE A 64 -9.23 -10.16 -9.67
C ILE A 64 -9.56 -11.32 -10.62
N LEU A 65 -10.82 -11.43 -11.05
CA LEU A 65 -11.27 -12.47 -11.99
C LEU A 65 -10.56 -12.41 -13.36
N HIS A 66 -10.03 -11.24 -13.75
CA HIS A 66 -9.37 -11.05 -15.04
C HIS A 66 -7.83 -11.17 -14.97
N ILE A 67 -7.27 -11.49 -13.79
CA ILE A 67 -5.84 -11.73 -13.63
C ILE A 67 -5.48 -13.05 -14.30
N ARG A 68 -4.50 -13.00 -15.20
CA ARG A 68 -4.03 -14.20 -15.92
C ARG A 68 -3.18 -15.11 -15.05
N ASP A 69 -2.28 -14.49 -14.28
CA ASP A 69 -1.29 -15.19 -13.46
C ASP A 69 -1.58 -14.94 -11.97
N LEU A 70 -2.41 -15.81 -11.39
CA LEU A 70 -2.71 -15.74 -9.96
C LEU A 70 -1.51 -16.23 -9.11
N PRO A 71 -1.22 -15.58 -7.98
CA PRO A 71 -0.18 -16.05 -7.07
C PRO A 71 -0.57 -17.41 -6.45
N LYS A 72 0.39 -18.32 -6.29
CA LYS A 72 0.18 -19.56 -5.54
C LYS A 72 0.36 -19.28 -4.05
N ILE A 73 -0.74 -19.02 -3.35
CA ILE A 73 -0.73 -18.69 -1.91
C ILE A 73 -0.47 -19.93 -1.04
N SER A 74 -1.09 -21.06 -1.39
CA SER A 74 -0.94 -22.33 -0.67
C SER A 74 -0.97 -23.52 -1.61
N VAL A 75 -0.38 -24.63 -1.17
CA VAL A 75 -0.44 -25.94 -1.86
C VAL A 75 -1.83 -26.58 -1.70
N HIS A 76 -2.56 -26.24 -0.63
CA HIS A 76 -3.88 -26.82 -0.32
C HIS A 76 -5.04 -26.10 -0.99
N LEU A 77 -4.81 -24.93 -1.59
CA LEU A 77 -5.85 -24.17 -2.29
C LEU A 77 -5.68 -24.32 -3.79
N SER A 78 -6.77 -24.62 -4.49
CA SER A 78 -6.78 -24.57 -5.95
C SER A 78 -6.63 -23.11 -6.44
N THR A 79 -6.35 -22.93 -7.74
CA THR A 79 -6.31 -21.59 -8.34
C THR A 79 -7.64 -20.85 -8.15
N ARG A 80 -8.77 -21.57 -8.31
CA ARG A 80 -10.12 -21.02 -8.12
C ARG A 80 -10.38 -20.64 -6.67
N ASP A 81 -9.92 -21.45 -5.73
CA ASP A 81 -10.01 -21.16 -4.30
C ASP A 81 -9.22 -19.90 -3.93
N THR A 82 -8.03 -19.76 -4.52
CA THR A 82 -7.18 -18.58 -4.34
C THR A 82 -7.85 -17.33 -4.90
N GLU A 83 -8.45 -17.43 -6.09
CA GLU A 83 -9.23 -16.36 -6.72
C GLU A 83 -10.40 -15.91 -5.84
N ASN A 84 -11.22 -16.86 -5.37
CA ASN A 84 -12.33 -16.56 -4.47
C ASN A 84 -11.86 -15.88 -3.18
N MET A 85 -10.76 -16.38 -2.59
CA MET A 85 -10.21 -15.82 -1.35
C MET A 85 -9.74 -14.38 -1.54
N LEU A 86 -9.03 -14.08 -2.64
CA LEU A 86 -8.63 -12.71 -3.00
C LEU A 86 -9.85 -11.83 -3.27
N SER A 87 -10.87 -12.36 -3.94
CA SER A 87 -12.14 -11.65 -4.18
C SER A 87 -12.85 -11.29 -2.88
N PHE A 88 -12.85 -12.16 -1.86
CA PHE A 88 -13.42 -11.83 -0.54
C PHE A 88 -12.68 -10.67 0.15
N LEU A 89 -11.37 -10.51 -0.10
CA LEU A 89 -10.60 -9.38 0.43
C LEU A 89 -11.07 -8.03 -0.11
N THR A 90 -11.70 -7.98 -1.28
CA THR A 90 -12.23 -6.73 -1.87
C THR A 90 -13.50 -6.21 -1.18
N VAL A 91 -14.17 -7.03 -0.38
CA VAL A 91 -15.46 -6.69 0.23
C VAL A 91 -15.30 -6.45 1.74
N PRO A 92 -14.96 -5.24 2.20
CA PRO A 92 -14.46 -5.00 3.56
C PRO A 92 -15.41 -5.46 4.68
N TYR A 93 -16.73 -5.30 4.51
CA TYR A 93 -17.71 -5.67 5.54
C TYR A 93 -18.08 -7.16 5.55
N LEU A 94 -17.93 -7.85 4.42
CA LEU A 94 -18.26 -9.26 4.28
C LEU A 94 -17.03 -10.16 4.26
N ARG A 95 -15.82 -9.57 4.22
CA ARG A 95 -14.54 -10.27 4.16
C ARG A 95 -14.43 -11.35 5.22
N VAL A 96 -14.57 -10.99 6.50
CA VAL A 96 -14.41 -11.91 7.64
C VAL A 96 -15.39 -13.09 7.58
N PRO A 97 -16.73 -12.88 7.48
CA PRO A 97 -17.65 -14.02 7.43
C PRO A 97 -17.46 -14.89 6.17
N LEU A 98 -17.12 -14.29 5.02
CA LEU A 98 -16.86 -15.04 3.79
C LEU A 98 -15.59 -15.88 3.89
N LEU A 99 -14.48 -15.31 4.40
CA LEU A 99 -13.23 -16.03 4.62
C LEU A 99 -13.39 -17.15 5.64
N LEU A 100 -14.05 -16.88 6.77
CA LEU A 100 -14.27 -17.91 7.80
C LEU A 100 -15.17 -19.03 7.28
N GLY A 101 -16.28 -18.71 6.62
CA GLY A 101 -17.16 -19.70 6.01
C GLY A 101 -16.48 -20.52 4.90
N PHE A 102 -15.59 -19.89 4.14
CA PHE A 102 -14.79 -20.56 3.13
C PHE A 102 -13.77 -21.54 3.72
N LEU A 103 -13.04 -21.13 4.77
CA LEU A 103 -12.02 -21.93 5.45
C LEU A 103 -12.61 -23.00 6.38
N ALA A 104 -13.85 -22.83 6.86
CA ALA A 104 -14.54 -23.80 7.71
C ALA A 104 -14.99 -25.09 6.99
N ASN A 105 -14.71 -25.23 5.69
CA ASN A 105 -15.00 -26.47 4.95
C ASN A 105 -13.94 -27.54 5.24
N GLU A 106 -14.36 -28.80 5.33
CA GLU A 106 -13.50 -29.94 5.69
C GLU A 106 -12.25 -30.07 4.80
N GLU A 107 -12.39 -29.81 3.50
CA GLU A 107 -11.27 -29.86 2.54
C GLU A 107 -10.29 -28.69 2.71
N ARG A 108 -10.79 -27.51 3.09
CA ARG A 108 -10.03 -26.26 3.14
C ARG A 108 -9.47 -25.93 4.51
N VAL A 109 -9.93 -26.62 5.55
CA VAL A 109 -9.38 -26.43 6.91
C VAL A 109 -7.88 -26.76 6.95
N LEU A 110 -7.41 -27.68 6.10
CA LEU A 110 -6.00 -28.01 5.96
C LEU A 110 -5.16 -26.85 5.42
N ALA A 111 -5.75 -25.91 4.66
CA ALA A 111 -5.06 -24.72 4.19
C ALA A 111 -4.65 -23.79 5.34
N LEU A 112 -5.28 -23.89 6.51
CA LEU A 112 -4.86 -23.16 7.72
C LEU A 112 -3.51 -23.65 8.27
N SER A 113 -2.98 -24.78 7.80
CA SER A 113 -1.60 -25.18 8.15
C SER A 113 -0.55 -24.30 7.49
N ASP A 114 -0.91 -23.58 6.41
CA ASP A 114 -0.02 -22.72 5.66
C ASP A 114 0.11 -21.33 6.32
N PRO A 115 1.33 -20.85 6.63
CA PRO A 115 1.53 -19.56 7.26
C PRO A 115 1.04 -18.38 6.40
N ASN A 116 0.98 -18.51 5.08
CA ASN A 116 0.48 -17.44 4.22
C ASN A 116 -1.03 -17.25 4.38
N VAL A 117 -1.78 -18.36 4.49
CA VAL A 117 -3.22 -18.33 4.72
C VAL A 117 -3.53 -17.78 6.12
N GLN A 118 -2.74 -18.18 7.13
CA GLN A 118 -2.85 -17.62 8.49
C GLN A 118 -2.64 -16.10 8.49
N LYS A 119 -1.61 -15.59 7.82
CA LYS A 119 -1.36 -14.14 7.71
C LYS A 119 -2.50 -13.38 7.06
N ILE A 120 -3.10 -13.93 6.00
CA ILE A 120 -4.26 -13.31 5.33
C ILE A 120 -5.45 -13.26 6.29
N LEU A 121 -5.71 -14.35 7.01
CA LEU A 121 -6.79 -14.41 7.98
C LEU A 121 -6.56 -13.44 9.14
N GLU A 122 -5.35 -13.40 9.70
CA GLU A 122 -4.96 -12.45 10.75
C GLU A 122 -5.12 -11.00 10.28
N ALA A 123 -4.63 -10.68 9.08
CA ALA A 123 -4.80 -9.36 8.50
C ALA A 123 -6.28 -9.00 8.31
N ALA A 124 -7.10 -9.94 7.85
CA ALA A 124 -8.53 -9.70 7.67
C ALA A 124 -9.30 -9.51 8.99
N LEU A 125 -8.84 -10.12 10.09
CA LEU A 125 -9.49 -10.06 11.41
C LEU A 125 -9.07 -8.86 12.27
N PHE A 126 -7.80 -8.43 12.16
CA PHE A 126 -7.20 -7.48 13.11
C PHE A 126 -6.82 -6.12 12.51
N GLU A 127 -7.09 -5.89 11.23
CA GLU A 127 -6.97 -4.58 10.61
C GLU A 127 -8.16 -3.66 10.95
#